data_AF-A0A0D0PVH0-F1
#
_entry.id   AF-A0A0D0PVH0-F1
#
_cell.length_a   1.000
_cell.length_b   1.000
_cell.length_c   1.000
_cell.angle_alpha   90.00
_cell.angle_beta   90.00
_cell.angle_gamma   90.00
#
_symmetry.space_group_name_H-M   'P 1'
#
loop_
_entity.id
_entity.type
_entity.pdbx_description
1 polymer ?
#
loop_
_entity_poly.entity_id
_entity_poly.type
_entity_poly.pdbx_seq_one_letter_code
_entity_poly.pdbx_strand_id
1 'polypeptide(L)'
;MHLAYPAVLAVLLFSVGVYGVLARRNVVLVLMSVELMLNAVNLNLVAFDVWLRDTLHAGQALTLFTITVAAAEIGLGLAIVLLVYRTRRTAAVDLVTALGDRHEADGPADAAEEKEQAAA
;
A
#
# COMPACT_ATOMS: atom_id res chain seq x y z
N MET A 1 -20.52 12.59 -22.97
CA MET A 1 -19.07 12.72 -22.70
C MET A 1 -18.37 11.55 -23.40
N HIS A 2 -17.24 11.78 -24.07
CA HIS A 2 -16.47 10.70 -24.68
C HIS A 2 -15.76 9.89 -23.58
N LEU A 3 -15.89 8.56 -23.59
CA LEU A 3 -15.33 7.67 -22.56
C LEU A 3 -13.81 7.82 -22.38
N ALA A 4 -13.09 8.24 -23.44
CA ALA A 4 -11.65 8.41 -23.35
C ALA A 4 -11.21 9.45 -22.31
N TYR A 5 -11.99 10.51 -22.06
CA TYR A 5 -11.58 11.54 -21.09
C TYR A 5 -11.47 10.99 -19.65
N PRO A 6 -12.54 10.39 -19.06
CA PRO A 6 -12.43 9.79 -17.74
C PRO A 6 -11.50 8.58 -17.73
N ALA A 7 -11.44 7.78 -18.78
CA ALA A 7 -10.54 6.62 -18.83
C ALA A 7 -9.05 7.03 -18.80
N VAL A 8 -8.66 8.04 -19.58
CA VAL A 8 -7.29 8.58 -19.56
C VAL A 8 -6.99 9.21 -18.20
N LEU A 9 -7.92 9.98 -17.63
CA LEU A 9 -7.75 10.54 -16.29
C LEU A 9 -7.55 9.45 -15.23
N ALA A 10 -8.35 8.38 -15.26
CA ALA A 10 -8.20 7.24 -14.35
C ALA A 10 -6.80 6.61 -14.49
N VAL A 11 -6.34 6.34 -15.71
CA VAL A 11 -5.01 5.76 -15.95
C VAL A 11 -3.89 6.67 -15.42
N LEU A 12 -4.00 7.99 -15.64
CA LEU A 12 -3.03 8.95 -15.12
C LEU A 12 -3.01 8.98 -13.59
N LEU A 13 -4.18 9.05 -12.95
CA LEU A 13 -4.29 9.04 -11.49
C LEU A 13 -3.77 7.74 -10.88
N PHE A 14 -4.10 6.59 -11.49
CA PHE A 14 -3.58 5.30 -11.06
C PHE A 14 -2.05 5.24 -11.18
N SER A 15 -1.49 5.74 -12.28
CA SER A 15 -0.03 5.78 -12.49
C SER A 15 0.68 6.68 -11.48
N VAL A 16 0.09 7.83 -11.14
CA VAL A 16 0.60 8.71 -10.08
C VAL A 16 0.54 8.02 -8.72
N GLY A 17 -0.54 7.29 -8.44
CA GLY A 17 -0.67 6.48 -7.24
C GLY A 17 0.40 5.38 -7.16
N VAL A 18 0.63 4.62 -8.23
CA VAL A 18 1.71 3.62 -8.32
C VAL A 18 3.07 4.26 -8.07
N TYR A 19 3.36 5.38 -8.73
CA TYR A 19 4.60 6.12 -8.49
C TYR A 19 4.72 6.56 -7.02
N GLY A 20 3.63 7.03 -6.41
CA GLY A 20 3.58 7.39 -5.00
C GLY A 20 3.90 6.21 -4.08
N VAL A 21 3.32 5.03 -4.33
CA VAL A 21 3.61 3.81 -3.55
C VAL A 21 5.09 3.44 -3.62
N LEU A 22 5.72 3.56 -4.79
CA LEU A 22 7.13 3.17 -4.98
C LEU A 22 8.12 4.24 -4.49
N ALA A 23 7.80 5.52 -4.60
CA ALA A 23 8.73 6.61 -4.35
C ALA A 23 8.68 7.16 -2.91
N ARG A 24 7.59 6.94 -2.18
CA ARG A 24 7.39 7.55 -0.86
C ARG A 24 7.96 6.67 0.25
N ARG A 25 8.79 7.29 1.10
CA ARG A 25 9.30 6.64 2.33
C ARG A 25 8.35 6.74 3.51
N ASN A 26 7.52 7.76 3.59
CA ASN A 26 6.57 7.91 4.68
C ASN A 26 5.35 7.01 4.44
N VAL A 27 5.06 6.10 5.37
CA VAL A 27 3.93 5.16 5.27
C VAL A 27 2.60 5.87 5.07
N VAL A 28 2.38 7.04 5.68
CA VAL A 28 1.14 7.82 5.48
C VAL A 28 1.01 8.28 4.02
N LEU A 29 2.13 8.68 3.40
CA LEU A 29 2.13 9.06 1.98
C LEU A 29 1.94 7.86 1.06
N VAL A 30 2.42 6.67 1.46
CA VAL A 30 2.15 5.41 0.76
C VAL A 30 0.65 5.09 0.82
N LEU A 31 0.02 5.15 2.00
CA LEU A 31 -1.42 4.96 2.17
C LEU A 31 -2.24 5.94 1.31
N MET A 32 -1.89 7.23 1.33
CA MET A 32 -2.54 8.23 0.47
C MET A 32 -2.39 7.91 -1.04
N SER A 33 -1.29 7.28 -1.43
CA SER A 33 -1.07 6.89 -2.82
C SER A 33 -1.95 5.69 -3.21
N VAL A 34 -2.16 4.74 -2.29
CA VAL A 34 -3.13 3.64 -2.47
C VAL A 34 -4.55 4.16 -2.60
N GLU A 35 -4.95 5.13 -1.76
CA GLU A 35 -6.26 5.78 -1.86
C GLU A 35 -6.47 6.46 -3.22
N LEU A 36 -5.43 7.10 -3.76
CA LEU A 36 -5.48 7.69 -5.09
C LEU A 36 -5.69 6.63 -6.19
N MET A 37 -5.04 5.46 -6.06
CA MET A 37 -5.25 4.32 -6.95
C MET A 37 -6.70 3.81 -6.88
N LEU A 38 -7.26 3.65 -5.68
CA LEU A 38 -8.65 3.21 -5.49
C LEU A 38 -9.65 4.23 -6.06
N ASN A 39 -9.38 5.53 -5.93
CA ASN A 39 -10.20 6.58 -6.54
C ASN A 39 -10.15 6.54 -8.09
N ALA A 40 -8.99 6.20 -8.67
CA ALA A 40 -8.88 6.00 -10.11
C ALA A 40 -9.73 4.81 -10.60
N VAL A 41 -9.75 3.70 -9.85
CA VAL A 41 -10.61 2.54 -10.14
C VAL A 41 -12.09 2.93 -10.05
N ASN A 42 -12.50 3.67 -9.01
CA ASN A 42 -13.87 4.16 -8.85
C ASN A 42 -14.31 5.06 -10.00
N LEU A 43 -13.44 5.98 -10.44
CA LEU A 43 -13.73 6.83 -11.58
C LEU A 43 -13.94 6.01 -12.86
N ASN A 44 -13.18 4.94 -13.03
CA ASN A 44 -13.33 4.04 -14.17
C ASN A 44 -14.66 3.26 -14.10
N LEU A 45 -15.02 2.73 -12.93
CA LEU A 45 -16.29 2.01 -12.72
C LEU A 45 -17.50 2.87 -13.06
N VAL A 46 -17.55 4.11 -12.55
CA VAL A 46 -18.65 5.04 -12.84
C VAL A 46 -18.66 5.45 -14.31
N ALA A 47 -17.50 5.68 -14.92
CA ALA A 47 -17.42 6.06 -16.34
C ALA A 47 -17.93 4.96 -17.27
N PHE A 48 -17.59 3.70 -16.99
CA PHE A 48 -18.09 2.56 -17.76
C PHE A 48 -19.57 2.29 -17.52
N ASP A 49 -20.07 2.44 -16.30
CA ASP A 49 -21.51 2.34 -15.98
C ASP A 49 -22.35 3.28 -16.85
N VAL A 50 -21.97 4.56 -16.87
CA VAL A 50 -22.64 5.60 -17.65
C VAL A 50 -22.52 5.35 -19.16
N TRP A 51 -21.37 4.83 -19.62
CA TRP A 51 -21.14 4.59 -21.04
C TRP A 51 -21.89 3.37 -21.57
N LEU A 52 -21.92 2.26 -20.83
CA LEU A 52 -22.69 1.05 -21.15
C LEU A 52 -24.20 1.25 -21.02
N ARG A 53 -24.63 2.31 -20.31
CA ARG A 53 -26.03 2.54 -19.94
C ARG A 53 -26.61 1.36 -19.17
N ASP A 54 -25.83 0.85 -18.23
CA ASP A 54 -26.26 -0.27 -17.39
C ASP A 54 -27.53 0.13 -16.61
N THR A 55 -28.60 -0.61 -16.80
CA THR A 55 -29.88 -0.38 -16.13
C THR A 55 -29.85 -0.76 -14.65
N LEU A 56 -28.91 -1.63 -14.26
CA LEU A 56 -28.72 -2.05 -12.88
C LEU A 56 -27.75 -1.14 -12.11
N HIS A 57 -27.08 -0.21 -12.79
CA HIS A 57 -26.09 0.70 -12.21
C HIS A 57 -25.02 -0.01 -11.38
N ALA A 58 -24.58 -1.19 -11.85
CA ALA A 58 -23.69 -2.05 -11.08
C ALA A 58 -22.32 -1.39 -10.82
N GLY A 59 -21.82 -0.59 -11.76
CA GLY A 59 -20.56 0.13 -11.58
C GLY A 59 -20.64 1.22 -10.51
N GLN A 60 -21.79 1.90 -10.42
CA GLN A 60 -22.04 2.88 -9.34
C GLN A 60 -22.21 2.20 -7.99
N ALA A 61 -22.96 1.10 -7.92
CA ALA A 61 -23.12 0.33 -6.70
C ALA A 61 -21.76 -0.18 -6.18
N LEU A 62 -20.94 -0.77 -7.05
CA LEU A 62 -19.60 -1.24 -6.69
C LEU A 62 -18.71 -0.09 -6.20
N THR A 63 -18.79 1.08 -6.83
CA THR A 63 -18.06 2.28 -6.39
C THR A 63 -18.37 2.66 -4.94
N LEU A 64 -19.65 2.61 -4.53
CA LEU A 64 -20.03 2.89 -3.14
C LEU A 64 -19.45 1.87 -2.16
N PHE A 65 -19.44 0.58 -2.53
CA PHE A 65 -18.77 -0.44 -1.72
C PHE A 65 -17.28 -0.18 -1.61
N THR A 66 -16.60 0.14 -2.71
CA THR A 66 -15.16 0.43 -2.71
C THR A 66 -14.84 1.66 -1.85
N ILE A 67 -15.64 2.72 -1.88
CA ILE A 67 -15.48 3.89 -0.98
C ILE A 67 -15.60 3.46 0.49
N THR A 68 -16.56 2.60 0.81
CA THR A 68 -16.77 2.11 2.18
C THR A 68 -15.60 1.25 2.65
N VAL A 69 -15.07 0.39 1.78
CA VAL A 69 -13.88 -0.43 2.04
C VAL A 69 -12.65 0.45 2.22
N ALA A 70 -12.45 1.45 1.36
CA ALA A 70 -11.34 2.40 1.48
C ALA A 70 -11.37 3.18 2.81
N ALA A 71 -12.57 3.62 3.24
CA ALA A 71 -12.73 4.26 4.55
C ALA A 71 -12.34 3.32 5.71
N ALA A 72 -12.71 2.03 5.63
CA ALA A 72 -12.30 1.04 6.62
C ALA A 72 -10.78 0.77 6.58
N GLU A 73 -10.20 0.68 5.38
CA GLU A 73 -8.77 0.47 5.17
C GLU A 73 -7.95 1.63 5.74
N ILE A 74 -8.33 2.88 5.52
CA ILE A 74 -7.61 4.04 6.08
C ILE A 74 -7.68 4.08 7.60
N GLY A 75 -8.83 3.72 8.18
CA GLY A 75 -8.94 3.57 9.63
C GLY A 75 -7.96 2.53 10.18
N LEU A 76 -7.88 1.36 9.54
CA LEU A 76 -6.96 0.28 9.93
C LEU A 76 -5.49 0.67 9.69
N GLY A 77 -5.17 1.23 8.52
CA GLY A 77 -3.83 1.62 8.13
C GLY A 77 -3.26 2.69 9.06
N LEU A 78 -4.03 3.73 9.39
CA LEU A 78 -3.61 4.75 10.35
C LEU A 78 -3.44 4.18 11.76
N ALA A 79 -4.32 3.27 12.21
CA ALA A 79 -4.16 2.62 13.50
C ALA A 79 -2.83 1.84 13.60
N ILE A 80 -2.47 1.10 12.55
CA ILE A 80 -1.18 0.39 12.45
C ILE A 80 -0.01 1.39 12.46
N VAL A 81 -0.08 2.45 11.65
CA VAL A 81 0.96 3.49 11.59
C VAL A 81 1.18 4.14 12.96
N LEU A 82 0.10 4.49 13.67
CA LEU A 82 0.18 5.08 15.00
C LEU A 82 0.80 4.13 16.02
N LEU A 83 0.44 2.84 15.96
CA LEU A 83 1.02 1.81 16.83
C LEU A 83 2.53 1.68 16.61
N VAL A 84 2.96 1.61 15.34
CA VAL A 84 4.38 1.54 14.98
C VAL A 84 5.12 2.81 15.40
N TYR A 85 4.52 3.98 15.13
CA TYR A 85 5.11 5.27 15.49
C TYR A 85 5.32 5.42 17.00
N ARG A 86 4.40 4.89 17.83
CA ARG A 86 4.53 4.93 19.28
C ARG A 86 5.78 4.21 19.79
N THR A 87 6.17 3.11 19.14
CA THR A 87 7.33 2.29 19.52
C THR A 87 8.62 2.75 18.85
N ARG A 88 8.55 3.16 17.58
CA ARG A 88 9.72 3.43 16.73
C ARG A 88 10.02 4.92 16.55
N ARG A 89 9.10 5.82 16.92
CA ARG A 89 9.17 7.28 16.71
C ARG A 89 9.43 7.70 15.26
N THR A 90 9.13 6.84 14.29
CA THR A 90 9.28 7.08 12.86
C THR A 90 8.14 6.43 12.09
N ALA A 91 7.77 7.04 10.97
CA ALA A 91 6.79 6.53 10.01
C ALA A 91 7.46 6.18 8.66
N ALA A 92 8.78 5.98 8.66
CA ALA A 92 9.54 5.60 7.48
C ALA A 92 9.41 4.09 7.23
N VAL A 93 8.93 3.70 6.05
CA VAL A 93 8.60 2.31 5.68
C VAL A 93 9.84 1.42 5.61
N ASP A 94 10.97 1.98 5.16
CA ASP A 94 12.28 1.33 5.02
C ASP A 94 12.90 0.93 6.37
N LEU A 95 12.41 1.48 7.47
CA LEU A 95 12.90 1.17 8.82
C LEU A 95 12.09 0.08 9.54
N VAL A 96 10.99 -0.40 8.93
CA VAL A 96 10.10 -1.42 9.53
C VAL A 96 10.50 -2.82 9.03
N THR A 97 11.74 -3.23 9.30
CA THR A 97 12.34 -4.49 8.79
C THR A 97 12.51 -5.57 9.84
N ALA A 98 11.90 -5.41 11.03
CA ALA A 98 12.09 -6.34 12.15
C ALA A 98 11.63 -7.79 11.90
N LEU A 99 10.87 -8.01 10.83
CA LEU A 99 10.41 -9.33 10.36
C LEU A 99 11.14 -9.79 9.07
N GLY A 100 12.10 -9.02 8.57
CA GLY A 100 12.91 -9.39 7.40
C GLY A 100 14.00 -10.38 7.80
N ASP A 101 14.25 -11.36 6.92
CA ASP A 101 15.23 -12.42 7.16
C ASP A 101 16.56 -11.84 7.62
N ARG A 102 16.96 -12.22 8.84
CA ARG A 102 18.28 -11.96 9.40
C ARG A 102 19.27 -12.84 8.64
N HIS A 103 19.80 -12.36 7.54
CA HIS A 103 21.08 -12.87 7.06
C HIS A 103 22.18 -12.14 7.87
N GLU A 104 23.03 -12.93 8.54
CA GLU A 104 24.29 -12.52 9.22
C GLU A 104 24.19 -11.86 10.61
N ALA A 105 23.79 -12.62 11.64
CA ALA A 105 24.22 -12.34 13.01
C ALA A 105 24.41 -13.57 13.93
N ASP A 106 24.38 -14.79 13.40
CA ASP A 106 25.08 -15.93 14.00
C ASP A 106 26.45 -16.00 13.29
N GLY A 107 27.63 -15.68 13.79
CA GLY A 107 28.16 -15.15 15.03
C GLY A 107 29.68 -15.45 14.98
N PRO A 108 30.61 -14.51 15.21
CA PRO A 108 32.04 -14.85 15.40
C PRO A 108 32.28 -15.72 16.66
N ALA A 109 31.27 -15.84 17.52
CA ALA A 109 31.29 -16.61 18.75
C ALA A 109 31.27 -18.13 18.51
N ASP A 110 30.49 -18.63 17.54
CA ASP A 110 30.48 -20.06 17.19
C ASP A 110 31.84 -20.52 16.66
N ALA A 111 32.53 -19.67 15.89
CA ALA A 111 33.86 -19.98 15.35
C ALA A 111 34.97 -19.98 16.42
N ALA A 112 34.75 -19.34 17.57
CA ALA A 112 35.68 -19.37 18.70
C ALA A 112 35.46 -20.63 19.56
N GLU A 113 34.20 -21.03 19.79
CA GLU A 113 33.86 -22.25 20.52
C GLU A 113 34.25 -23.53 19.74
N GLU A 114 34.10 -23.54 18.41
CA GLU A 114 34.57 -24.66 17.57
C GLU A 114 36.09 -24.81 17.58
N LYS A 115 36.84 -23.70 17.64
CA LYS A 115 38.31 -23.73 17.72
C LYS A 115 38.82 -24.17 19.08
N GLU A 116 38.10 -23.83 20.15
CA GLU A 116 38.45 -24.25 21.51
C GLU A 116 38.09 -25.72 21.75
N GLN A 117 36.98 -26.21 21.19
CA GLN A 117 36.62 -27.63 21.24
C GLN A 117 37.46 -28.52 20.31
N ALA A 118 37.93 -28.01 19.17
CA ALA A 118 38.86 -28.73 18.29
C ALA A 118 40.30 -28.76 18.81
N ALA A 119 40.62 -27.93 19.82
CA ALA A 119 41.95 -27.84 20.44
C ALA A 119 42.05 -28.57 21.80
N ALA A 120 40.96 -29.16 22.30
CA ALA A 120 40.89 -29.97 23.52
C ALA A 120 40.84 -31.47 23.19
#